data_AF-A0AAU3G1H3-F1
#
_entry.id   AF-A0AAU3G1H3-F1
#
_cell.length_a   1.000
_cell.length_b   1.000
_cell.length_c   1.000
_cell.angle_alpha   90.00
_cell.angle_beta   90.00
_cell.angle_gamma   90.00
#
_symmetry.space_group_name_H-M   'P 1'
#
loop_
_entity.id
_entity.type
_entity.pdbx_description
1 polymer ?
#
loop_
_entity_poly.entity_id
_entity_poly.type
_entity_poly.pdbx_seq_one_letter_code
_entity_poly.pdbx_strand_id
1 'polypeptide(L)'
;MNPTRPTIRCLREDLGIAKLPPARVALDEIDHPLIRKASAQFAGDSARERIVSVDDNVLFKVKIQRWRGAVWPDNRCPWLVAAGRREDGSPDDFYAALTERARQARKAYNSSHTPALTSDTCTKDLLPGPLDEARLRLEEAERSVLRMEACVRTLVTHALLTGREQREDLAGYTLAVLVRADEGHETYVGIRIIGHVTIADQAAILDAVPGCDRDSWYPDVMPHRDVESGEVIWSNLMDLHAAAALLAEGEQE
;
A
#
# COMPACT_ATOMS: atom_id res chain seq x y z
N MET A 1 9.00 -10.10 -2.49
CA MET A 1 8.73 -10.23 -1.03
C MET A 1 8.24 -8.87 -0.55
N ASN A 2 7.15 -8.81 0.22
CA ASN A 2 6.60 -7.51 0.66
C ASN A 2 7.57 -6.80 1.61
N PRO A 3 7.67 -5.45 1.54
CA PRO A 3 8.57 -4.68 2.39
C PRO A 3 8.22 -4.87 3.88
N THR A 4 9.22 -4.65 4.75
CA THR A 4 8.99 -4.75 6.19
C THR A 4 8.24 -3.53 6.67
N ARG A 5 7.14 -3.73 7.38
CA ARG A 5 6.33 -2.65 7.95
C ARG A 5 6.37 -2.68 9.48
N PRO A 6 6.31 -1.53 10.17
CA PRO A 6 6.14 -1.53 11.63
C PRO A 6 4.71 -1.89 12.03
N THR A 7 4.55 -2.52 13.20
CA THR A 7 3.26 -2.50 13.89
C THR A 7 2.95 -1.08 14.36
N ILE A 8 1.68 -0.73 14.50
CA ILE A 8 1.20 0.57 15.00
C ILE A 8 1.76 0.82 16.40
N ARG A 9 1.85 -0.23 17.22
CA ARG A 9 2.51 -0.18 18.53
C ARG A 9 3.98 0.23 18.39
N CYS A 10 4.76 -0.51 17.60
CA CYS A 10 6.18 -0.20 17.38
C CYS A 10 6.37 1.22 16.81
N LEU A 11 5.51 1.64 15.89
CA LEU A 11 5.58 2.97 15.30
C LEU A 11 5.37 4.08 16.34
N ARG A 12 4.39 3.92 17.24
CA ARG A 12 4.03 4.92 18.24
C ARG A 12 4.94 4.90 19.46
N GLU A 13 5.09 3.73 20.06
CA GLU A 13 5.77 3.54 21.35
C GLU A 13 7.29 3.50 21.21
N ASP A 14 7.78 2.82 20.16
CA ASP A 14 9.21 2.53 20.04
C ASP A 14 9.92 3.54 19.10
N LEU A 15 9.27 3.95 18.01
CA LEU A 15 9.80 4.93 17.05
C LEU A 15 9.38 6.38 17.34
N GLY A 16 8.44 6.60 18.27
CA GLY A 16 7.99 7.92 18.68
C GLY A 16 7.13 8.67 17.64
N ILE A 17 6.60 7.96 16.64
CA ILE A 17 5.75 8.56 15.59
C ILE A 17 4.29 8.48 16.07
N ALA A 18 3.87 9.50 16.83
CA ALA A 18 2.57 9.50 17.51
C ALA A 18 1.36 9.50 16.55
N LYS A 19 1.45 10.28 15.46
CA LYS A 19 0.37 10.40 14.48
C LYS A 19 0.60 9.41 13.34
N LEU A 20 -0.40 8.57 13.08
CA LEU A 20 -0.40 7.71 11.90
C LEU A 20 -0.54 8.57 10.64
N PRO A 21 0.26 8.32 9.59
CA PRO A 21 0.05 9.00 8.32
C PRO A 21 -1.30 8.57 7.70
N PRO A 22 -1.84 9.36 6.75
CA PRO A 22 -2.97 8.95 5.92
C PRO A 22 -2.72 7.58 5.28
N ALA A 23 -3.78 6.86 4.91
CA ALA A 23 -3.64 5.50 4.37
C ALA A 23 -2.97 5.45 2.99
N ARG A 24 -3.03 6.55 2.22
CA ARG A 24 -2.23 6.76 1.00
C ARG A 24 -0.71 6.75 1.20
N VAL A 25 -0.21 6.84 2.44
CA VAL A 25 1.21 6.69 2.76
C VAL A 25 1.35 5.42 3.60
N ALA A 26 1.97 4.39 3.02
CA ALA A 26 2.07 3.10 3.68
C ALA A 26 3.07 3.17 4.85
N LEU A 27 2.83 2.39 5.91
CA LEU A 27 3.75 2.41 7.07
C LEU A 27 5.16 1.92 6.73
N ASP A 28 5.33 1.10 5.69
CA ASP A 28 6.62 0.65 5.18
C ASP A 28 7.39 1.73 4.38
N GLU A 29 6.72 2.79 3.95
CA GLU A 29 7.29 3.92 3.18
C GLU A 29 7.72 5.09 4.08
N ILE A 30 7.46 5.00 5.39
CA ILE A 30 7.88 6.02 6.34
C ILE A 30 9.41 6.15 6.31
N ASP A 31 9.90 7.38 6.09
CA ASP A 31 11.32 7.68 6.08
C ASP A 31 11.92 7.54 7.49
N HIS A 32 12.30 6.32 7.82
CA HIS A 32 13.00 5.99 9.06
C HIS A 32 14.15 5.01 8.78
N PRO A 33 15.37 5.26 9.29
CA PRO A 33 16.54 4.44 8.97
C PRO A 33 16.37 2.97 9.36
N LEU A 34 15.70 2.68 10.48
CA LEU A 34 15.43 1.31 10.91
C LEU A 34 14.40 0.59 10.02
N ILE A 35 13.37 1.30 9.53
CA ILE A 35 12.35 0.73 8.64
C ILE A 35 12.99 0.38 7.29
N ARG A 36 13.73 1.33 6.69
CA ARG A 36 14.48 1.08 5.45
C ARG A 36 15.46 -0.07 5.58
N LYS A 37 16.21 -0.14 6.69
CA LYS A 37 17.13 -1.25 6.94
C LYS A 37 16.40 -2.60 7.04
N ALA A 38 15.27 -2.64 7.75
CA ALA A 38 14.47 -3.84 7.91
C ALA A 38 13.93 -4.30 6.53
N SER A 39 13.34 -3.40 5.76
CA SER A 39 12.86 -3.71 4.40
C SER A 39 13.97 -4.25 3.50
N ALA A 40 15.15 -3.61 3.48
CA ALA A 40 16.29 -4.09 2.70
C ALA A 40 16.77 -5.48 3.16
N GLN A 41 16.80 -5.75 4.46
CA GLN A 41 17.23 -7.04 5.03
C GLN A 41 16.26 -8.18 4.70
N PHE A 42 14.98 -7.87 4.50
CA PHE A 42 13.95 -8.85 4.15
C PHE A 42 13.61 -8.90 2.66
N ALA A 43 14.11 -7.98 1.84
CA ALA A 43 13.88 -8.00 0.40
C ALA A 43 14.65 -9.13 -0.33
N GLY A 44 15.71 -9.69 0.27
CA GLY A 44 16.53 -10.75 -0.34
C GLY A 44 16.89 -11.91 0.61
N ASP A 45 17.74 -12.80 0.12
CA ASP A 45 18.14 -14.06 0.77
C ASP A 45 19.33 -13.91 1.74
N SER A 46 19.61 -12.69 2.19
CA SER A 46 20.68 -12.47 3.17
C SER A 46 20.41 -13.22 4.46
N ALA A 47 21.44 -13.89 5.01
CA ALA A 47 21.35 -14.57 6.30
C ALA A 47 20.89 -13.60 7.40
N ARG A 48 19.90 -14.04 8.20
CA ARG A 48 19.25 -13.22 9.23
C ARG A 48 19.57 -13.78 10.61
N GLU A 49 20.06 -12.94 11.51
CA GLU A 49 20.42 -13.34 12.88
C GLU A 49 19.14 -13.44 13.74
N ARG A 50 18.85 -14.62 14.30
CA ARG A 50 17.70 -14.83 15.21
C ARG A 50 17.96 -14.22 16.60
N ILE A 51 16.90 -13.77 17.25
CA ILE A 51 16.90 -13.44 18.69
C ILE A 51 16.70 -14.76 19.45
N VAL A 52 17.79 -15.44 19.77
CA VAL A 52 17.76 -16.80 20.35
C VAL A 52 17.11 -16.83 21.74
N SER A 53 17.17 -15.72 22.48
CA SER A 53 16.59 -15.55 23.81
C SER A 53 15.07 -15.38 23.83
N VAL A 54 14.43 -15.30 22.65
CA VAL A 54 12.97 -15.36 22.47
C VAL A 54 12.63 -16.72 21.86
N ASP A 55 11.74 -17.45 22.51
CA ASP A 55 11.44 -18.86 22.24
C ASP A 55 9.97 -19.13 21.88
N ASP A 56 9.06 -18.17 22.09
CA ASP A 56 7.66 -18.31 21.72
C ASP A 56 7.40 -17.98 20.24
N ASN A 57 8.21 -17.08 19.65
CA ASN A 57 8.16 -16.69 18.25
C ASN A 57 9.56 -16.57 17.63
N VAL A 58 9.66 -16.81 16.32
CA VAL A 58 10.90 -16.56 15.58
C VAL A 58 11.01 -15.07 15.29
N LEU A 59 11.92 -14.38 15.97
CA LEU A 59 12.22 -12.97 15.72
C LEU A 59 13.65 -12.81 15.19
N PHE A 60 13.83 -11.89 14.24
CA PHE A 60 15.13 -11.58 13.66
C PHE A 60 15.62 -10.19 14.07
N LYS A 61 16.93 -10.10 14.29
CA LYS A 61 17.63 -8.86 14.63
C LYS A 61 17.74 -7.95 13.42
N VAL A 62 17.46 -6.67 13.61
CA VAL A 62 17.79 -5.61 12.66
C VAL A 62 18.67 -4.58 13.38
N LYS A 63 19.80 -4.22 12.77
CA LYS A 63 20.78 -3.30 13.35
C LYS A 63 21.20 -2.27 12.31
N ILE A 64 21.05 -0.98 12.63
CA ILE A 64 21.61 0.11 11.84
C ILE A 64 22.02 1.26 12.76
N GLN A 65 23.28 1.68 12.70
CA GLN A 65 23.83 2.70 13.61
C GLN A 65 23.48 2.38 15.08
N ARG A 66 22.78 3.29 15.77
CA ARG A 66 22.28 3.11 17.14
C ARG A 66 20.93 2.41 17.21
N TRP A 67 20.20 2.28 16.11
CA TRP A 67 18.90 1.62 16.08
C TRP A 67 19.04 0.11 16.15
N ARG A 68 18.16 -0.50 16.93
CA ARG A 68 17.96 -1.94 17.06
C ARG A 68 16.48 -2.23 16.85
N GLY A 69 16.18 -3.36 16.23
CA GLY A 69 14.81 -3.77 15.99
C GLY A 69 14.67 -5.28 15.98
N ALA A 70 13.44 -5.73 16.23
CA ALA A 70 13.02 -7.12 16.12
C ALA A 70 11.95 -7.24 15.04
N VAL A 71 12.18 -8.13 14.08
CA VAL A 71 11.23 -8.40 12.99
C VAL A 71 10.66 -9.79 13.13
N TRP A 72 9.33 -9.89 13.08
CA TRP A 72 8.59 -11.13 12.97
C TRP A 72 8.32 -11.46 11.48
N PRO A 73 8.74 -12.63 10.98
CA PRO A 73 8.55 -13.03 9.59
C PRO A 73 7.14 -13.58 9.39
N ASP A 74 6.21 -12.77 8.89
CA ASP A 74 4.89 -13.24 8.47
C ASP A 74 4.84 -13.49 6.95
N ASN A 75 3.93 -14.37 6.53
CA ASN A 75 3.78 -14.78 5.13
C ASN A 75 3.27 -13.64 4.24
N ARG A 76 2.45 -12.72 4.77
CA ARG A 76 1.97 -11.56 4.01
C ARG A 76 3.05 -10.51 3.94
N CYS A 77 3.63 -10.12 5.06
CA CYS A 77 4.76 -9.19 5.10
C CYS A 77 5.53 -9.31 6.40
N PRO A 78 6.86 -9.09 6.42
CA PRO A 78 7.59 -9.02 7.68
C PRO A 78 7.13 -7.81 8.51
N TRP A 79 7.02 -8.00 9.83
CA TRP A 79 6.60 -6.96 10.77
C TRP A 79 7.75 -6.53 11.68
N LEU A 80 8.12 -5.25 11.67
CA LEU A 80 8.95 -4.65 12.71
C LEU A 80 8.08 -4.50 13.97
N VAL A 81 8.25 -5.46 14.89
CA VAL A 81 7.42 -5.63 16.09
C VAL A 81 7.98 -4.92 17.31
N ALA A 82 9.28 -4.65 17.34
CA ALA A 82 9.91 -3.84 18.37
C ALA A 82 11.09 -3.02 17.83
N ALA A 83 11.31 -1.84 18.39
CA ALA A 83 12.44 -0.99 18.07
C ALA A 83 13.01 -0.29 19.32
N GLY A 84 14.26 0.17 19.22
CA GLY A 84 14.90 0.93 20.29
C GLY A 84 16.28 1.43 19.88
N ARG A 85 16.84 2.31 20.71
CA ARG A 85 18.20 2.82 20.54
C ARG A 85 19.14 2.12 21.52
N ARG A 86 20.36 1.88 21.08
CA ARG A 86 21.49 1.62 21.97
C ARG A 86 22.06 2.95 22.44
N GLU A 87 22.10 3.17 23.75
CA GLU A 87 22.75 4.34 24.35
C GLU A 87 24.28 4.17 24.36
N ASP A 88 25.03 5.27 24.23
CA ASP A 88 26.49 5.22 24.30
C ASP A 88 26.94 4.89 25.72
N GLY A 89 27.84 3.92 25.86
CA GLY A 89 28.36 3.51 27.18
C GLY A 89 27.38 2.71 28.03
N SER A 90 26.12 2.52 27.59
CA SER A 90 25.15 1.71 28.33
C SER A 90 25.46 0.21 28.15
N PRO A 91 25.48 -0.57 29.25
CA PRO A 91 25.52 -2.03 29.19
C PRO A 91 24.20 -2.63 28.72
N ASP A 92 23.13 -1.83 28.61
CA ASP A 92 21.80 -2.31 28.25
C ASP A 92 21.73 -2.67 26.76
N ASP A 93 21.79 -3.98 26.50
CA ASP A 93 21.48 -4.53 25.21
C ASP A 93 19.96 -4.48 24.99
N PHE A 94 19.51 -3.73 23.98
CA PHE A 94 18.11 -3.71 23.53
C PHE A 94 17.50 -5.12 23.49
N TYR A 95 18.25 -6.12 23.01
CA TYR A 95 17.74 -7.49 22.93
C TYR A 95 17.57 -8.16 24.30
N ALA A 96 18.39 -7.80 25.29
CA ALA A 96 18.21 -8.25 26.67
C ALA A 96 16.97 -7.61 27.31
N ALA A 97 16.76 -6.30 27.10
CA ALA A 97 15.56 -5.60 27.56
C ALA A 97 14.29 -6.16 26.91
N LEU A 98 14.34 -6.47 25.61
CA LEU A 98 13.25 -7.12 24.89
C LEU A 98 12.92 -8.50 25.47
N THR A 99 13.94 -9.32 25.75
CA THR A 99 13.75 -10.63 26.39
C THR A 99 13.14 -10.51 27.78
N GLU A 100 13.60 -9.56 28.59
CA GLU A 100 13.07 -9.35 29.94
C GLU A 100 11.59 -8.90 29.89
N ARG A 101 11.25 -7.98 28.99
CA ARG A 101 9.85 -7.61 28.72
C ARG A 101 9.02 -8.85 28.36
N ALA A 102 9.52 -9.72 27.49
CA ALA A 102 8.79 -10.91 27.07
C ALA A 102 8.59 -11.93 28.21
N ARG A 103 9.57 -12.06 29.12
CA ARG A 103 9.45 -12.90 30.33
C ARG A 103 8.41 -12.33 31.31
N GLN A 104 8.39 -11.01 31.48
CA GLN A 104 7.40 -10.33 32.32
C GLN A 104 5.98 -10.50 31.76
N ALA A 105 5.81 -10.34 30.45
CA ALA A 105 4.54 -10.60 29.76
C ALA A 105 4.07 -12.05 29.96
N ARG A 106 5.00 -13.02 29.85
CA ARG A 106 4.71 -14.44 30.11
C ARG A 106 4.26 -14.70 31.55
N LYS A 107 4.91 -14.07 32.54
CA LYS A 107 4.50 -14.15 33.95
C LYS A 107 3.08 -13.59 34.15
N ALA A 108 2.78 -12.44 33.56
CA ALA A 108 1.45 -11.85 33.60
C ALA A 108 0.38 -12.74 32.95
N TYR A 109 0.67 -13.31 31.77
CA TYR A 109 -0.22 -14.25 31.09
C TYR A 109 -0.53 -15.47 31.96
N ASN A 110 0.49 -16.14 32.49
CA ASN A 110 0.32 -17.35 33.31
C ASN A 110 -0.39 -17.08 34.65
N SER A 111 -0.40 -15.85 35.14
CA SER A 111 -1.16 -15.49 36.34
C SER A 111 -2.68 -15.44 36.11
N SER A 112 -3.11 -15.36 34.85
CA SER A 112 -4.51 -15.10 34.46
C SER A 112 -5.09 -16.13 33.50
N HIS A 113 -4.29 -17.08 33.00
CA HIS A 113 -4.69 -18.02 31.95
C HIS A 113 -4.34 -19.47 32.32
N THR A 114 -5.24 -20.39 31.96
CA THR A 114 -5.03 -21.84 32.06
C THR A 114 -5.36 -22.48 30.70
N PRO A 115 -4.47 -23.31 30.12
CA PRO A 115 -3.16 -23.71 30.64
C PRO A 115 -2.10 -22.61 30.54
N ALA A 116 -1.05 -22.73 31.36
CA ALA A 116 0.12 -21.87 31.31
C ALA A 116 0.95 -22.09 30.02
N LEU A 117 1.67 -21.06 29.58
CA LEU A 117 2.60 -21.15 28.46
C LEU A 117 3.83 -21.99 28.84
N THR A 118 4.22 -22.86 27.92
CA THR A 118 5.42 -23.71 28.00
C THR A 118 6.70 -22.96 27.63
N SER A 119 6.61 -21.89 26.85
CA SER A 119 7.72 -21.00 26.51
C SER A 119 8.17 -20.17 27.72
N ASP A 120 9.44 -19.79 27.72
CA ASP A 120 10.02 -18.87 28.72
C ASP A 120 9.63 -17.41 28.43
N THR A 121 9.31 -17.10 27.18
CA THR A 121 8.92 -15.76 26.73
C THR A 121 7.48 -15.72 26.22
N CYS A 122 6.92 -14.51 26.17
CA CYS A 122 5.65 -14.22 25.50
C CYS A 122 5.77 -12.86 24.83
N THR A 123 5.64 -12.85 23.50
CA THR A 123 5.76 -11.67 22.63
C THR A 123 4.45 -11.32 21.93
N LYS A 124 3.33 -11.92 22.37
CA LYS A 124 2.00 -11.74 21.78
C LYS A 124 1.55 -10.29 21.73
N ASP A 125 1.96 -9.46 22.70
CA ASP A 125 1.68 -8.02 22.74
C ASP A 125 2.47 -7.20 21.72
N LEU A 126 3.53 -7.78 21.13
CA LEU A 126 4.40 -7.13 20.15
C LEU A 126 3.95 -7.40 18.70
N LEU A 127 3.30 -8.55 18.47
CA LEU A 127 2.86 -9.00 17.17
C LEU A 127 1.72 -8.12 16.62
N PRO A 128 1.53 -8.06 15.28
CA PRO A 128 0.42 -7.30 14.69
C PRO A 128 -0.93 -7.77 15.24
N GLY A 129 -1.78 -6.81 15.58
CA GLY A 129 -3.14 -7.04 16.05
C GLY A 129 -4.21 -6.69 15.01
N PRO A 130 -5.51 -6.74 15.38
CA PRO A 130 -6.61 -6.42 14.46
C PRO A 130 -6.53 -5.02 13.83
N LEU A 131 -5.97 -4.04 14.56
CA LEU A 131 -5.78 -2.67 14.05
C LEU A 131 -4.67 -2.61 12.98
N ASP A 132 -3.60 -3.38 13.14
CA ASP A 132 -2.52 -3.50 12.15
C ASP A 132 -3.04 -4.13 10.86
N GLU A 133 -3.85 -5.19 10.98
CA GLU A 133 -4.48 -5.86 9.86
C GLU A 133 -5.49 -4.97 9.12
N ALA A 134 -6.32 -4.24 9.87
CA ALA A 134 -7.23 -3.26 9.29
C ALA A 134 -6.45 -2.15 8.56
N ARG A 135 -5.34 -1.69 9.14
CA ARG A 135 -4.49 -0.67 8.52
C ARG A 135 -3.82 -1.19 7.25
N LEU A 136 -3.30 -2.42 7.25
CA LEU A 136 -2.71 -3.04 6.06
C LEU A 136 -3.72 -3.14 4.91
N ARG A 137 -4.94 -3.62 5.19
CA ARG A 137 -6.01 -3.69 4.17
C ARG A 137 -6.38 -2.32 3.61
N LEU A 138 -6.43 -1.29 4.46
CA LEU A 138 -6.74 0.06 4.03
C LEU A 138 -5.63 0.62 3.12
N GLU A 139 -4.35 0.38 3.44
CA GLU A 139 -3.23 0.77 2.58
C GLU A 139 -3.20 -0.01 1.26
N GLU A 140 -3.55 -1.29 1.27
CA GLU A 140 -3.70 -2.10 0.05
C GLU A 140 -4.82 -1.57 -0.86
N ALA A 141 -5.94 -1.13 -0.28
CA ALA A 141 -7.04 -0.49 -1.01
C ALA A 141 -6.60 0.86 -1.60
N GLU A 142 -6.00 1.74 -0.81
CA GLU A 142 -5.51 3.05 -1.26
C GLU A 142 -4.45 2.92 -2.36
N ARG A 143 -3.49 1.99 -2.24
CA ARG A 143 -2.52 1.72 -3.33
C ARG A 143 -3.21 1.24 -4.60
N SER A 144 -4.34 0.53 -4.50
CA SER A 144 -5.11 0.11 -5.67
C SER A 144 -5.82 1.29 -6.32
N VAL A 145 -6.41 2.20 -5.53
CA VAL A 145 -6.98 3.46 -6.04
C VAL A 145 -5.93 4.32 -6.73
N LEU A 146 -4.79 4.58 -6.08
CA LEU A 146 -3.71 5.40 -6.67
C LEU A 146 -3.17 4.80 -7.98
N ARG A 147 -3.05 3.47 -8.06
CA ARG A 147 -2.65 2.79 -9.31
C ARG A 147 -3.69 2.93 -10.40
N MET A 148 -4.97 2.82 -10.05
CA MET A 148 -6.07 3.04 -10.99
C MET A 148 -6.07 4.50 -11.49
N GLU A 149 -5.95 5.49 -10.60
CA GLU A 149 -5.91 6.91 -10.98
C GLU A 149 -4.74 7.21 -11.92
N ALA A 150 -3.55 6.70 -11.59
CA ALA A 150 -2.36 6.84 -12.43
C ALA A 150 -2.56 6.16 -13.80
N CYS A 151 -3.13 4.95 -13.82
CA CYS A 151 -3.42 4.22 -15.06
C CYS A 151 -4.42 4.99 -15.94
N VAL A 152 -5.53 5.48 -15.37
CA VAL A 152 -6.52 6.31 -16.09
C VAL A 152 -5.84 7.52 -16.71
N ARG A 153 -5.05 8.26 -15.92
CA ARG A 153 -4.32 9.44 -16.42
C ARG A 153 -3.38 9.09 -17.57
N THR A 154 -2.57 8.04 -17.44
CA THR A 154 -1.67 7.58 -18.49
C THR A 154 -2.42 7.19 -19.76
N LEU A 155 -3.51 6.42 -19.64
CA LEU A 155 -4.32 6.01 -20.79
C LEU A 155 -4.96 7.21 -21.51
N VAL A 156 -5.50 8.17 -20.74
CA VAL A 156 -6.07 9.41 -21.30
C VAL A 156 -5.01 10.23 -22.03
N THR A 157 -3.83 10.44 -21.44
CA THR A 157 -2.73 11.17 -22.08
C THR A 157 -2.28 10.49 -23.37
N HIS A 158 -2.11 9.17 -23.36
CA HIS A 158 -1.72 8.43 -24.57
C HIS A 158 -2.82 8.44 -25.64
N ALA A 159 -4.09 8.37 -25.25
CA ALA A 159 -5.22 8.44 -26.17
C ALA A 159 -5.33 9.83 -26.82
N LEU A 160 -5.10 10.90 -26.05
CA LEU A 160 -4.99 12.27 -26.56
C LEU A 160 -3.85 12.42 -27.58
N LEU A 161 -2.66 11.89 -27.27
CA LEU A 161 -1.49 11.98 -28.15
C LEU A 161 -1.66 11.22 -29.47
N THR A 162 -2.32 10.06 -29.42
CA THR A 162 -2.39 9.14 -30.56
C THR A 162 -3.69 9.21 -31.35
N GLY A 163 -4.76 9.75 -30.75
CA GLY A 163 -6.13 9.64 -31.27
C GLY A 163 -6.65 8.21 -31.38
N ARG A 164 -5.99 7.25 -30.72
CA ARG A 164 -6.29 5.81 -30.76
C ARG A 164 -6.72 5.31 -29.39
N GLU A 165 -7.52 4.25 -29.39
CA GLU A 165 -7.89 3.56 -28.16
C GLU A 165 -6.63 3.02 -27.47
N GLN A 166 -6.49 3.34 -26.19
CA GLN A 166 -5.47 2.81 -25.29
C GLN A 166 -6.13 1.84 -24.33
N ARG A 167 -5.46 0.75 -24.01
CA ARG A 167 -6.02 -0.34 -23.19
C ARG A 167 -4.97 -0.79 -22.19
N GLU A 168 -5.41 -1.03 -20.96
CA GLU A 168 -4.59 -1.65 -19.91
C GLU A 168 -5.41 -2.70 -19.15
N ASP A 169 -4.77 -3.82 -18.82
CA ASP A 169 -5.35 -4.85 -17.96
C ASP A 169 -5.05 -4.54 -16.49
N LEU A 170 -6.10 -4.29 -15.72
CA LEU A 170 -6.04 -4.11 -14.28
C LEU A 170 -6.47 -5.39 -13.57
N ALA A 171 -6.22 -5.48 -12.27
CA ALA A 171 -6.54 -6.67 -11.48
C ALA A 171 -8.07 -6.90 -11.40
N GLY A 172 -8.62 -7.68 -12.33
CA GLY A 172 -10.03 -8.09 -12.38
C GLY A 172 -10.86 -7.50 -13.52
N TYR A 173 -10.32 -6.52 -14.26
CA TYR A 173 -11.01 -5.88 -15.39
C TYR A 173 -10.01 -5.20 -16.33
N THR A 174 -10.39 -4.99 -17.58
CA THR A 174 -9.65 -4.15 -18.52
C THR A 174 -10.27 -2.76 -18.57
N LEU A 175 -9.44 -1.73 -18.54
CA LEU A 175 -9.82 -0.37 -18.86
C LEU A 175 -9.35 -0.02 -20.28
N ALA A 176 -10.23 0.53 -21.10
CA ALA A 176 -9.86 1.14 -22.38
C ALA A 176 -10.39 2.58 -22.48
N VAL A 177 -9.56 3.45 -23.05
CA VAL A 177 -9.82 4.88 -23.18
C VAL A 177 -9.61 5.30 -24.62
N LEU A 178 -10.56 6.06 -25.16
CA LEU A 178 -10.44 6.71 -26.46
C LEU A 178 -10.76 8.19 -26.28
N VAL A 179 -9.92 9.05 -26.86
CA VAL A 179 -10.18 10.49 -26.90
C VAL A 179 -10.27 10.93 -28.35
N ARG A 180 -11.34 11.65 -28.71
CA ARG A 180 -11.57 12.20 -30.05
C ARG A 180 -11.91 13.68 -29.96
N ALA A 181 -11.21 14.49 -30.73
CA ALA A 181 -11.67 15.84 -31.04
C ALA A 181 -12.66 15.74 -32.21
N ASP A 182 -13.85 16.30 -32.03
CA ASP A 182 -14.81 16.51 -33.12
C ASP A 182 -14.50 17.81 -33.85
N GLU A 183 -14.92 17.91 -35.12
CA GLU A 183 -14.73 19.09 -35.97
C GLU A 183 -15.36 20.37 -35.38
N GLY A 184 -16.28 20.23 -34.42
CA GLY A 184 -16.91 21.31 -33.64
C GLY A 184 -16.11 21.87 -32.45
N HIS A 185 -14.84 21.47 -32.28
CA HIS A 185 -13.95 21.83 -31.16
C HIS A 185 -14.26 21.18 -29.79
N GLU A 186 -15.13 20.17 -29.77
CA GLU A 186 -15.41 19.40 -28.55
C GLU A 186 -14.48 18.19 -28.47
N THR A 187 -13.88 17.96 -27.30
CA THR A 187 -13.06 16.77 -27.04
C THR A 187 -13.89 15.76 -26.27
N TYR A 188 -14.19 14.63 -26.91
CA TYR A 188 -14.95 13.54 -26.34
C TYR A 188 -14.01 12.48 -25.78
N VAL A 189 -14.28 12.03 -24.55
CA VAL A 189 -13.59 10.91 -23.93
C VAL A 189 -14.58 9.76 -23.79
N GLY A 190 -14.23 8.60 -24.36
CA GLY A 190 -14.92 7.33 -24.15
C GLY A 190 -14.11 6.44 -23.21
N ILE A 191 -14.75 5.97 -22.14
CA ILE A 191 -14.21 5.02 -21.18
C ILE A 191 -14.96 3.71 -21.32
N ARG A 192 -14.21 2.62 -21.49
CA ARG A 192 -14.74 1.26 -21.58
C ARG A 192 -14.16 0.44 -20.44
N ILE A 193 -15.05 -0.20 -19.68
CA ILE A 193 -14.69 -1.05 -18.56
C ILE A 193 -15.19 -2.45 -18.88
N ILE A 194 -14.26 -3.41 -19.02
CA ILE A 194 -14.56 -4.77 -19.47
C ILE A 194 -14.23 -5.73 -18.33
N GLY A 195 -15.25 -6.44 -17.85
CA GLY A 195 -15.11 -7.42 -16.77
C GLY A 195 -15.92 -7.05 -15.53
N HIS A 196 -15.50 -7.55 -14.37
CA HIS A 196 -16.28 -7.42 -13.13
C HIS A 196 -15.79 -6.24 -12.29
N VAL A 197 -16.56 -5.15 -12.33
CA VAL A 197 -16.37 -3.96 -11.48
C VAL A 197 -17.64 -3.64 -10.72
N THR A 198 -17.51 -3.16 -9.48
CA THR A 198 -18.66 -2.66 -8.72
C THR A 198 -19.07 -1.27 -9.22
N ILE A 199 -20.26 -0.80 -8.85
CA ILE A 199 -20.69 0.58 -9.15
C ILE A 199 -19.74 1.61 -8.52
N ALA A 200 -19.20 1.30 -7.33
CA ALA A 200 -18.23 2.18 -6.68
C ALA A 200 -16.91 2.26 -7.46
N ASP A 201 -16.44 1.13 -8.01
CA ASP A 201 -15.24 1.10 -8.84
C ASP A 201 -15.45 1.88 -10.15
N GLN A 202 -16.62 1.72 -10.79
CA GLN A 202 -16.97 2.51 -11.98
C GLN A 202 -16.95 3.99 -11.65
N ALA A 203 -17.62 4.42 -10.58
CA ALA A 203 -17.62 5.82 -10.16
C ALA A 203 -16.20 6.35 -9.91
N ALA A 204 -15.33 5.57 -9.25
CA ALA A 204 -13.94 5.96 -9.00
C ALA A 204 -13.11 6.08 -10.30
N ILE A 205 -13.31 5.17 -11.26
CA ILE A 205 -12.64 5.24 -12.58
C ILE A 205 -13.06 6.51 -13.32
N LEU A 206 -14.36 6.80 -13.37
CA LEU A 206 -14.90 7.97 -14.05
C LEU A 206 -14.47 9.29 -13.36
N ASP A 207 -14.38 9.29 -12.03
CA ASP A 207 -13.90 10.43 -11.24
C ASP A 207 -12.42 10.74 -11.49
N ALA A 208 -11.64 9.72 -11.85
CA ALA A 208 -10.21 9.82 -12.09
C ALA A 208 -9.85 10.36 -13.49
N VAL A 209 -10.81 10.47 -14.41
CA VAL A 209 -10.57 11.00 -15.76
C VAL A 209 -10.38 12.52 -15.67
N PRO A 210 -9.20 13.05 -16.03
CA PRO A 210 -8.93 14.48 -15.87
C PRO A 210 -9.82 15.31 -16.81
N GLY A 211 -10.24 16.50 -16.38
CA GLY A 211 -10.93 17.47 -17.23
C GLY A 211 -12.38 17.13 -17.58
N CYS A 212 -12.95 16.04 -17.06
CA CYS A 212 -14.36 15.69 -17.24
C CYS A 212 -15.20 16.13 -16.03
N ASP A 213 -16.42 16.59 -16.27
CA ASP A 213 -17.38 16.87 -15.20
C ASP A 213 -17.99 15.57 -14.66
N ARG A 214 -17.95 15.40 -13.33
CA ARG A 214 -18.33 14.18 -12.61
C ARG A 214 -19.79 13.81 -12.82
N ASP A 215 -20.66 14.80 -12.97
CA ASP A 215 -22.10 14.59 -13.12
C ASP A 215 -22.54 14.50 -14.59
N SER A 216 -21.62 14.69 -15.54
CA SER A 216 -21.89 14.73 -16.98
C SER A 216 -21.52 13.43 -17.71
N TRP A 217 -21.24 12.34 -16.98
CA TRP A 217 -21.02 11.02 -17.59
C TRP A 217 -22.33 10.42 -18.09
N TYR A 218 -22.34 10.00 -19.35
CA TYR A 218 -23.48 9.32 -19.96
C TYR A 218 -23.13 7.90 -20.41
N PRO A 219 -24.00 6.91 -20.18
CA PRO A 219 -23.85 5.60 -20.79
C PRO A 219 -23.89 5.72 -22.32
N ASP A 220 -22.99 5.02 -23.00
CA ASP A 220 -22.83 5.15 -24.44
C ASP A 220 -22.85 3.80 -25.16
N VAL A 221 -23.04 3.85 -26.47
CA VAL A 221 -22.85 2.74 -27.40
C VAL A 221 -21.89 3.20 -28.48
N MET A 222 -20.68 2.65 -28.53
CA MET A 222 -19.75 3.01 -29.61
C MET A 222 -20.25 2.43 -30.95
N PRO A 223 -20.62 3.27 -31.92
CA PRO A 223 -21.14 2.78 -33.20
C PRO A 223 -20.03 2.04 -33.98
N HIS A 224 -20.44 1.06 -34.78
CA HIS A 224 -19.57 0.27 -35.66
C HIS A 224 -18.56 -0.65 -34.95
N ARG A 225 -18.89 -1.11 -33.74
CA ARG A 225 -18.08 -2.05 -32.97
C ARG A 225 -18.95 -3.12 -32.29
N ASP A 226 -18.39 -4.32 -32.14
CA ASP A 226 -18.95 -5.38 -31.28
C ASP A 226 -18.62 -5.13 -29.81
N VAL A 227 -19.65 -5.21 -28.96
CA VAL A 227 -19.54 -5.05 -27.49
C VAL A 227 -19.03 -6.36 -26.88
N GLU A 228 -18.00 -6.27 -26.05
CA GLU A 228 -17.43 -7.40 -25.30
C GLU A 228 -18.35 -7.80 -24.13
N SER A 229 -18.28 -9.07 -23.70
CA SER A 229 -19.11 -9.54 -22.60
C SER A 229 -18.70 -8.87 -21.28
N GLY A 230 -19.68 -8.32 -20.56
CA GLY A 230 -19.42 -7.57 -19.32
C GLY A 230 -18.80 -6.20 -19.56
N GLU A 231 -18.89 -5.67 -20.78
CA GLU A 231 -18.46 -4.32 -21.12
C GLU A 231 -19.51 -3.28 -20.71
N VAL A 232 -19.03 -2.22 -20.08
CA VAL A 232 -19.79 -0.98 -19.83
C VAL A 232 -19.03 0.18 -20.48
N ILE A 233 -19.75 1.02 -21.20
CA ILE A 233 -19.19 2.17 -21.91
C ILE A 233 -19.80 3.45 -21.36
N TRP A 234 -18.94 4.41 -21.07
CA TRP A 234 -19.28 5.75 -20.62
C TRP A 234 -18.60 6.76 -21.53
N SER A 235 -19.22 7.91 -21.76
CA SER A 235 -18.56 9.03 -22.41
C SER A 235 -18.90 10.36 -21.75
N ASN A 236 -18.02 11.33 -21.99
CA ASN A 236 -18.10 12.67 -21.44
C ASN A 236 -17.33 13.66 -22.34
N LEU A 237 -17.61 14.95 -22.14
CA LEU A 237 -16.85 16.04 -22.71
C LEU A 237 -15.68 16.38 -21.78
N MET A 238 -14.48 16.48 -22.36
CA MET A 238 -13.26 16.88 -21.69
C MET A 238 -12.98 18.35 -21.96
N ASP A 239 -12.67 19.09 -20.89
CA ASP A 239 -12.22 20.47 -20.97
C ASP A 239 -10.91 20.57 -21.78
N LEU A 240 -10.90 21.49 -22.74
CA LEU A 240 -9.78 21.70 -23.65
C LEU A 240 -8.51 22.18 -22.92
N HIS A 241 -8.66 22.96 -21.84
CA HIS A 241 -7.50 23.42 -21.07
C HIS A 241 -6.87 22.28 -20.28
N ALA A 242 -7.69 21.41 -19.68
CA ALA A 242 -7.22 20.19 -19.04
C ALA A 242 -6.53 19.23 -20.03
N ALA A 243 -7.10 19.04 -21.23
CA ALA A 243 -6.48 18.24 -22.28
C ALA A 243 -5.11 18.80 -22.71
N ALA A 244 -5.03 20.12 -22.93
CA ALA A 244 -3.77 20.79 -23.28
C ALA A 244 -2.72 20.69 -22.16
N ALA A 245 -3.12 20.79 -20.90
CA ALA A 245 -2.22 20.63 -19.76
C ALA A 245 -1.62 19.22 -19.69
N LEU A 246 -2.43 18.17 -19.90
CA LEU A 246 -1.95 16.78 -19.94
C LEU A 246 -0.94 16.55 -21.07
N LEU A 247 -1.18 17.13 -22.24
CA LEU A 247 -0.25 17.03 -23.38
C LEU A 247 1.09 17.71 -23.05
N ALA A 248 1.08 18.88 -22.42
CA ALA A 248 2.29 19.59 -22.03
C ALA A 248 3.11 18.86 -20.94
N GLU A 249 2.44 18.12 -20.05
CA GLU A 249 3.10 17.27 -19.04
C GLU A 249 3.75 16.03 -19.68
N GLY A 250 3.09 15.42 -20.67
CA GLY A 250 3.61 14.24 -21.38
C GLY A 250 4.80 14.51 -22.29
N GLU A 251 5.05 15.77 -22.69
CA GLU A 251 6.24 16.16 -23.46
C GLU A 251 7.51 16.31 -22.58
N GLN A 252 7.37 16.26 -21.24
CA GLN A 252 8.47 16.47 -20.28
C GLN A 252 9.00 15.18 -19.63
N GLU A 253 8.36 14.03 -19.82
CA GLU A 253 8.81 12.69 -19.39
C GLU A 253 9.53 11.93 -20.51
#